data_AF-A0A3E3DUK8-F1
#
_entry.id   AF-A0A3E3DUK8-F1
#
_cell.length_a   1.000
_cell.length_b   1.000
_cell.length_c   1.000
_cell.angle_alpha   90.00
_cell.angle_beta   90.00
_cell.angle_gamma   90.00
#
_symmetry.space_group_name_H-M   'P 1'
#
loop_
_entity.id
_entity.type
_entity.pdbx_description
1 polymer ?
#
loop_
_entity_poly.entity_id
_entity_poly.type
_entity_poly.pdbx_seq_one_letter_code
_entity_poly.pdbx_strand_id
1 'polypeptide(L)'
;MKITEETRLESYRKLNSQYIRTLIIEVLKTGNYTAREIASILYTKHQILSPERQAVQPRLTELCDKGKIKEIGKRYDTLTHRNVTIYELKEEEEK
;
A
#
# COMPACT_ATOMS: atom_id res chain seq x y z
N MET A 1 0.27 -34.61 20.69
CA MET A 1 -0.54 -33.50 20.16
C MET A 1 0.07 -32.18 20.64
N LYS A 2 0.85 -31.52 19.79
CA LYS A 2 1.35 -30.15 20.04
C LYS A 2 0.79 -29.30 18.91
N ILE A 3 -0.36 -28.67 19.13
CA ILE A 3 -0.82 -27.56 18.29
C ILE A 3 -0.03 -26.37 18.83
N THR A 4 1.19 -26.19 18.31
CA THR A 4 2.01 -25.01 18.58
C THR A 4 1.31 -23.79 18.02
N GLU A 5 1.51 -22.65 18.67
CA GLU A 5 0.80 -21.37 18.57
C GLU A 5 0.91 -20.65 17.20
N GLU A 6 1.07 -21.38 16.10
CA GLU A 6 1.28 -20.84 14.75
C GLU A 6 -0.01 -20.30 14.11
N THR A 7 -1.19 -20.64 14.63
CA THR A 7 -2.47 -20.33 13.96
C THR A 7 -3.09 -18.97 14.35
N ARG A 8 -2.45 -18.17 15.21
CA ARG A 8 -2.97 -16.83 15.58
C ARG A 8 -2.39 -15.69 14.74
N LEU A 9 -1.21 -15.90 14.14
CA LEU A 9 -0.52 -14.90 13.33
C LEU A 9 -1.12 -14.79 11.91
N GLU A 10 -1.63 -15.89 11.36
CA GLU A 10 -2.26 -15.90 10.04
C GLU A 10 -3.59 -15.14 10.01
N SER A 11 -4.45 -15.30 11.02
CA SER A 11 -5.71 -14.54 11.11
C SER A 11 -5.48 -13.04 11.30
N TYR A 12 -4.44 -12.65 12.05
CA TYR A 12 -4.07 -11.24 12.23
C TYR A 12 -3.50 -10.64 10.93
N ARG A 13 -2.67 -11.38 10.19
CA ARG A 13 -2.09 -10.93 8.90
C ARG A 13 -3.14 -10.84 7.77
N LYS A 14 -4.13 -11.74 7.73
CA LYS A 14 -5.21 -11.71 6.73
C LYS A 14 -6.14 -10.52 6.91
N LEU A 15 -6.58 -10.22 8.14
CA LEU A 15 -7.43 -9.06 8.44
C LEU A 15 -6.76 -7.73 8.04
N ASN A 16 -5.45 -7.60 8.26
CA ASN A 16 -4.69 -6.40 7.88
C ASN A 16 -4.59 -6.18 6.36
N SER A 17 -4.69 -7.23 5.55
CA SER A 17 -4.45 -7.13 4.11
C SER A 17 -5.52 -6.30 3.39
N GLN A 18 -6.79 -6.43 3.79
CA GLN A 18 -7.88 -5.63 3.22
C GLN A 18 -7.90 -4.22 3.82
N TYR A 19 -7.58 -4.09 5.10
CA TYR A 19 -7.47 -2.81 5.79
C TYR A 19 -6.39 -1.91 5.15
N ILE A 20 -5.19 -2.44 4.89
CA ILE A 20 -4.11 -1.70 4.22
C ILE A 20 -4.54 -1.21 2.83
N ARG A 21 -5.30 -2.01 2.07
CA ARG A 21 -5.79 -1.57 0.74
C ARG A 21 -6.69 -0.35 0.86
N THR A 22 -7.62 -0.34 1.83
CA THR A 22 -8.50 0.81 2.09
C THR A 22 -7.69 2.04 2.50
N LEU A 23 -6.68 1.85 3.36
CA LEU A 23 -5.82 2.95 3.79
C LEU A 23 -4.98 3.54 2.64
N ILE A 24 -4.46 2.68 1.74
CA ILE A 24 -3.75 3.13 0.53
C ILE A 24 -4.69 4.00 -0.32
N ILE A 25 -5.94 3.58 -0.52
CA ILE A 25 -6.95 4.36 -1.24
C ILE A 25 -7.22 5.69 -0.54
N GLU A 26 -7.36 5.70 0.79
CA GLU A 26 -7.57 6.92 1.57
C GLU A 26 -6.42 7.92 1.41
N VAL A 27 -5.18 7.45 1.46
CA VAL A 27 -4.00 8.29 1.19
C VAL A 27 -4.04 8.83 -0.24
N LEU A 28 -4.33 7.98 -1.22
CA LEU A 28 -4.41 8.36 -2.63
C LEU A 28 -5.60 9.28 -2.97
N LYS A 29 -6.66 9.31 -2.15
CA LYS A 29 -7.72 10.32 -2.25
C LYS A 29 -7.23 11.73 -1.95
N THR A 30 -6.15 11.85 -1.18
CA THR A 30 -5.59 13.16 -0.80
C THR A 30 -4.63 13.70 -1.86
N GLY A 31 -4.19 12.86 -2.80
CA GLY A 31 -3.23 13.21 -3.83
C GLY A 31 -2.50 11.99 -4.38
N ASN A 32 -1.54 12.23 -5.27
CA ASN A 32 -0.70 11.18 -5.85
C ASN A 32 0.58 10.98 -5.03
N TYR A 33 0.92 9.73 -4.76
CA TYR A 33 2.04 9.38 -3.88
C TYR A 33 2.80 8.18 -4.42
N THR A 34 4.09 8.11 -4.12
CA THR A 34 4.89 6.93 -4.42
C THR A 34 4.62 5.82 -3.39
N ALA A 35 4.89 4.58 -3.78
CA ALA A 35 4.73 3.43 -2.87
C ALA A 35 5.50 3.60 -1.55
N ARG A 36 6.64 4.32 -1.56
CA ARG A 36 7.40 4.58 -0.34
C ARG A 36 6.77 5.66 0.52
N GLU A 37 6.26 6.74 -0.08
CA GLU A 37 5.55 7.79 0.66
C GLU A 37 4.27 7.23 1.29
N ILE A 38 3.51 6.42 0.57
CA ILE A 38 2.31 5.76 1.11
C ILE A 38 2.69 4.93 2.34
N ALA A 39 3.71 4.07 2.24
CA ALA A 39 4.18 3.30 3.38
C ALA A 39 4.62 4.18 4.55
N SER A 40 5.35 5.27 4.27
CA SER A 40 5.79 6.21 5.30
C SER A 40 4.62 6.91 5.99
N ILE A 41 3.59 7.33 5.25
CA ILE A 41 2.38 7.97 5.79
C ILE A 41 1.63 6.98 6.68
N LEU A 42 1.45 5.74 6.22
CA LEU A 42 0.81 4.68 6.99
C LEU A 42 1.58 4.35 8.27
N TYR A 43 2.91 4.35 8.20
CA TYR A 43 3.77 4.12 9.36
C TYR A 43 3.66 5.26 10.37
N THR A 44 3.70 6.52 9.92
CA THR A 44 3.50 7.68 10.79
C THR A 44 2.11 7.67 11.44
N LYS A 45 1.09 7.15 10.74
CA LYS A 45 -0.25 6.93 11.30
C LYS A 45 -0.37 5.68 12.18
N HIS A 46 0.73 4.98 12.47
CA HIS A 46 0.78 3.70 13.22
C HIS A 46 -0.11 2.58 12.63
N GLN A 47 -0.41 2.65 11.33
CA GLN A 47 -1.25 1.67 10.64
C GLN A 47 -0.47 0.45 10.15
N ILE A 48 0.83 0.63 9.90
CA ILE A 48 1.76 -0.45 9.55
C ILE A 48 2.98 -0.39 10.45
N LEU A 49 3.61 -1.55 10.63
CA LEU A 49 4.79 -1.71 11.49
C LEU A 49 6.11 -1.35 10.78
N SER A 50 6.09 -1.12 9.46
CA SER A 50 7.30 -0.83 8.68
C SER A 50 7.02 0.18 7.57
N PRO A 51 7.80 1.27 7.44
CA PRO A 51 7.65 2.28 6.37
C PRO A 51 8.20 1.80 5.02
N GLU A 52 8.31 0.48 4.82
CA GLU A 52 8.95 -0.09 3.65
C GLU A 52 7.99 -0.27 2.49
N ARG A 53 8.48 0.00 1.27
CA ARG A 53 7.73 -0.25 0.03
C ARG A 53 7.19 -1.68 -0.03
N GLN A 54 7.96 -2.64 0.44
CA GLN A 54 7.64 -4.07 0.40
C GLN A 54 6.32 -4.39 1.11
N ALA A 55 5.96 -3.62 2.13
CA ALA A 55 4.70 -3.78 2.86
C ALA A 55 3.47 -3.42 2.02
N VAL A 56 3.60 -2.43 1.13
CA VAL A 56 2.50 -1.94 0.28
C VAL A 56 2.59 -2.42 -1.17
N GLN A 57 3.76 -2.85 -1.65
CA GLN A 57 4.01 -3.29 -3.02
C GLN A 57 3.01 -4.37 -3.50
N PRO A 58 2.83 -5.51 -2.80
CA PRO A 58 1.87 -6.52 -3.24
C PRO A 58 0.44 -5.97 -3.24
N ARG A 59 0.11 -5.08 -2.30
CA ARG A 59 -1.23 -4.48 -2.18
C ARG A 59 -1.51 -3.47 -3.30
N LEU A 60 -0.51 -2.68 -3.68
CA LEU A 60 -0.57 -1.75 -4.81
C LEU A 60 -0.76 -2.52 -6.12
N THR A 61 -0.01 -3.60 -6.34
CA THR A 61 -0.20 -4.46 -7.52
C THR A 61 -1.62 -5.02 -7.58
N GLU A 62 -2.15 -5.53 -6.47
CA GLU A 62 -3.55 -6.01 -6.41
C GLU A 62 -4.59 -4.90 -6.66
N LEU A 63 -4.35 -3.68 -6.17
CA LEU A 63 -5.24 -2.55 -6.42
C LEU A 63 -5.17 -2.06 -7.87
N CYS A 64 -3.98 -2.13 -8.48
CA CYS A 64 -3.76 -1.77 -9.87
C CYS A 64 -4.40 -2.80 -10.81
N ASP A 65 -4.24 -4.10 -10.50
CA ASP A 65 -4.89 -5.21 -11.22
C ASP A 65 -6.42 -5.10 -11.17
N LYS A 66 -6.97 -4.72 -10.00
CA LYS A 66 -8.40 -4.41 -9.84
C LYS A 66 -8.84 -3.11 -10.50
N GLY A 67 -7.94 -2.35 -11.11
CA GLY A 67 -8.24 -1.07 -11.74
C GLY A 67 -8.58 0.07 -10.78
N LYS A 68 -8.35 -0.07 -9.47
CA LYS A 68 -8.67 0.98 -8.47
C LYS A 68 -7.64 2.11 -8.43
N ILE A 69 -6.39 1.81 -8.81
CA ILE A 69 -5.30 2.76 -8.87
C ILE A 69 -4.57 2.62 -10.19
N LYS A 70 -3.91 3.68 -10.63
CA LYS A 70 -3.08 3.69 -11.84
C LYS A 70 -1.72 4.31 -11.53
N GLU A 71 -0.70 3.86 -12.25
CA GLU A 71 0.57 4.57 -12.29
C GLU A 71 0.46 5.75 -13.27
N ILE A 72 0.73 6.96 -12.78
CA ILE A 72 0.64 8.18 -13.60
C ILE A 72 2.00 8.65 -14.13
N GLY A 73 3.08 8.08 -13.60
CA GLY A 73 4.43 8.46 -14.00
C GLY A 73 5.48 7.96 -13.02
N LYS A 74 6.70 8.44 -13.22
CA LYS A 74 7.84 8.16 -12.36
C LYS A 74 8.47 9.47 -11.92
N ARG A 75 8.78 9.58 -10.64
CA ARG A 75 9.54 10.69 -10.05
C ARG A 75 10.96 10.23 -9.79
N TYR A 76 11.93 11.09 -10.01
CA TYR A 76 13.29 10.83 -9.56
C TYR A 76 13.39 11.09 -8.06
N ASP A 77 13.74 10.06 -7.28
CA ASP A 77 14.01 10.19 -5.86
C ASP A 77 15.51 10.37 -5.65
N THR A 78 15.88 11.57 -5.21
CA THR A 78 17.28 11.98 -4.95
C THR A 78 17.90 11.21 -3.78
N LEU A 79 17.08 10.63 -2.91
CA LEU A 79 17.52 9.93 -1.70
C LEU A 79 17.99 8.50 -2.01
N THR A 80 17.38 7.86 -3.01
CA THR A 80 17.73 6.50 -3.47
C THR A 80 18.37 6.48 -4.86
N HIS A 81 18.49 7.65 -5.51
CA HIS A 81 18.94 7.81 -6.89
C HIS A 81 18.21 6.89 -7.88
N ARG A 82 16.91 6.70 -7.67
CA ARG A 82 16.07 5.78 -8.45
C ARG A 82 14.79 6.46 -8.88
N ASN A 83 14.30 6.07 -10.05
CA ASN A 83 12.98 6.46 -10.52
C ASN A 83 11.92 5.66 -9.76
N VAL A 84 11.08 6.36 -8.99
CA VAL A 84 9.95 5.82 -8.24
C VAL A 84 8.65 6.06 -8.98
N THR A 85 7.84 5.01 -9.11
CA THR A 85 6.51 5.12 -9.68
C THR A 85 5.58 5.88 -8.73
N ILE A 86 4.87 6.85 -9.29
CA ILE A 86 3.80 7.59 -8.62
C ILE A 86 2.48 6.89 -8.94
N TYR A 87 1.69 6.61 -7.91
CA TYR A 87 0.36 6.05 -8.03
C TYR A 87 -0.68 7.14 -7.77
N GLU A 88 -1.81 7.02 -8.48
CA GLU A 88 -2.98 7.86 -8.33
C GLU A 88 -4.21 6.98 -8.21
N LEU A 89 -5.20 7.43 -7.43
CA LEU A 89 -6.50 6.79 -7.40
C LEU A 89 -7.17 6.91 -8.77
N LYS A 90 -7.62 5.80 -9.33
CA LYS A 90 -8.49 5.84 -10.49
C LYS A 90 -9.89 6.03 -9.92
N GLU A 91 -10.38 7.27 -9.93
CA GLU A 91 -11.79 7.49 -9.67
C GLU A 91 -12.56 6.75 -10.77
N GLU A 92 -13.24 5.67 -10.39
CA GLU A 92 -14.35 5.17 -11.19
C GLU A 92 -15.40 6.27 -11.12
N GLU A 93 -15.51 7.05 -12.19
CA GLU A 93 -16.77 7.72 -12.50
C GLU A 93 -17.83 6.61 -12.59
N GLU A 94 -18.55 6.38 -11.49
CA GLU A 94 -19.85 5.72 -11.54
C GLU A 94 -20.70 6.54 -12.52
N LYS A 95 -20.99 5.94 -13.68
CA LYS A 95 -21.84 6.50 -14.72
C LYS A 95 -23.20 5.80 -14.73
#